data_AF-A0A0F7ZPA9-F1
#
_entry.id   AF-A0A0F7ZPA9-F1
#
_cell.length_a   1.000
_cell.length_b   1.000
_cell.length_c   1.000
_cell.angle_alpha   90.00
_cell.angle_beta   90.00
_cell.angle_gamma   90.00
#
_symmetry.space_group_name_H-M   'P 1'
#
loop_
_entity.id
_entity.type
_entity.pdbx_description
1 polymer ?
#
loop_
_entity_poly.entity_id
_entity_poly.type
_entity_poly.pdbx_seq_one_letter_code
_entity_poly.pdbx_strand_id
1 'polypeptide(L)'
;MAASQGNFTITAIAASNGHSIIQCWQLYAPVQLSNVSGTAGASNTQLGSVESCAYTIIPPNFDGGLHNAPAAQYVSFLSGSAHITVPGSQDEAVVDGGADGLIIVTDTVDVSKQGHRTVYPEDNPTVALQIPLERGRIPKHIVLHSGPCTVHAKRC
;
A
#
# COMPACT_ATOMS: atom_id res chain seq x y z
N MET A 1 17.00 7.60 -5.41
CA MET A 1 17.26 6.78 -6.60
C MET A 1 17.21 7.67 -7.84
N ALA A 2 17.95 7.34 -8.91
CA ALA A 2 17.86 8.09 -10.16
C ALA A 2 16.53 7.79 -10.87
N ALA A 3 15.91 8.79 -11.51
CA ALA A 3 14.68 8.59 -12.26
C ALA A 3 14.92 7.61 -13.42
N SER A 4 14.03 6.65 -13.59
CA SER A 4 14.08 5.63 -14.63
C SER A 4 12.68 5.22 -15.08
N GLN A 5 12.60 4.68 -16.29
CA GLN A 5 11.41 3.99 -16.80
C GLN A 5 11.45 2.52 -16.38
N GLY A 6 10.30 1.89 -16.24
CA GLY A 6 10.25 0.48 -15.87
C GLY A 6 8.87 0.03 -15.43
N ASN A 7 8.86 -1.07 -14.67
CA ASN A 7 7.65 -1.60 -14.07
C ASN A 7 7.46 -1.00 -12.68
N PHE A 8 6.21 -0.65 -12.35
CA PHE A 8 5.88 -0.20 -11.00
C PHE A 8 5.46 -1.39 -10.14
N THR A 9 6.15 -1.58 -9.02
CA THR A 9 5.81 -2.61 -8.04
C THR A 9 5.24 -1.98 -6.78
N ILE A 10 4.29 -2.69 -6.15
CA ILE A 10 3.59 -2.20 -4.97
C ILE A 10 3.27 -3.37 -4.04
N THR A 11 3.45 -3.16 -2.73
CA THR A 11 3.00 -4.14 -1.74
C THR A 11 1.49 -4.07 -1.64
N ALA A 12 0.86 -5.24 -1.73
CA ALA A 12 -0.58 -5.40 -1.69
C ALA A 12 -1.00 -6.21 -0.46
N ILE A 13 -1.97 -5.69 0.27
CA ILE A 13 -2.76 -6.47 1.20
C ILE A 13 -4.01 -6.92 0.44
N ALA A 14 -4.09 -8.21 0.12
CA ALA A 14 -5.12 -8.79 -0.72
C ALA A 14 -5.85 -9.90 0.02
N ALA A 15 -6.73 -10.62 -0.65
CA ALA A 15 -7.39 -11.78 -0.08
C ALA A 15 -7.31 -13.01 -0.99
N SER A 16 -7.18 -14.18 -0.38
CA SER A 16 -7.30 -15.47 -1.05
C SER A 16 -8.06 -16.44 -0.16
N ASN A 17 -9.02 -17.16 -0.72
CA ASN A 17 -9.87 -18.13 -0.02
C ASN A 17 -10.55 -17.58 1.26
N GLY A 18 -10.91 -16.30 1.29
CA GLY A 18 -11.53 -15.68 2.47
C GLY A 18 -10.56 -15.21 3.55
N HIS A 19 -9.24 -15.26 3.30
CA HIS A 19 -8.19 -14.83 4.22
C HIS A 19 -7.36 -13.71 3.61
N SER A 20 -6.98 -12.72 4.42
CA SER A 20 -6.04 -11.69 3.98
C SER A 20 -4.65 -12.28 3.78
N ILE A 21 -3.96 -11.81 2.75
CA ILE A 21 -2.60 -12.22 2.36
C ILE A 21 -1.79 -10.98 1.97
N ILE A 22 -0.47 -11.07 2.09
CA ILE A 22 0.45 -10.03 1.61
C ILE A 22 1.09 -10.52 0.30
N GLN A 23 1.15 -9.65 -0.71
CA GLN A 23 1.73 -9.94 -2.01
C GLN A 23 2.55 -8.76 -2.54
N CYS A 24 3.50 -9.04 -3.42
CA CYS A 24 4.12 -8.01 -4.24
C CYS A 24 3.49 -8.04 -5.63
N TRP A 25 2.87 -6.92 -6.01
CA TRP A 25 2.23 -6.75 -7.31
C TRP A 25 3.10 -5.93 -8.23
N GLN A 26 3.00 -6.21 -9.53
CA GLN A 26 3.43 -5.31 -10.58
C GLN A 26 2.19 -4.77 -11.29
N LEU A 27 2.01 -3.45 -11.27
CA LEU A 27 0.92 -2.81 -12.02
C LEU A 27 1.24 -2.80 -13.52
N TYR A 28 0.19 -2.88 -14.34
CA TYR A 28 0.32 -2.78 -15.80
C TYR A 28 0.63 -1.34 -16.24
N ALA A 29 0.26 -0.35 -15.41
CA ALA A 29 0.69 1.02 -15.63
C ALA A 29 2.21 1.11 -15.39
N PRO A 30 3.02 1.43 -16.41
CA PRO A 30 4.46 1.47 -16.26
C PRO A 30 4.89 2.72 -15.50
N VAL A 31 6.13 2.72 -15.04
CA VAL A 31 6.86 3.94 -14.68
C VAL A 31 7.41 4.56 -15.96
N GLN A 32 7.08 5.83 -16.19
CA GLN A 32 7.53 6.64 -17.31
C GLN A 32 8.24 7.90 -16.80
N LEU A 33 9.02 8.57 -17.64
CA LEU A 33 9.53 9.88 -17.31
C LEU A 33 8.47 10.93 -17.59
N SER A 34 8.20 11.79 -16.62
CA SER A 34 7.27 12.91 -16.79
C SER A 34 7.83 13.92 -17.79
N ASN A 35 6.96 14.42 -18.66
CA ASN A 35 7.21 15.54 -19.56
C ASN A 35 6.43 16.81 -19.14
N VAL A 36 5.79 16.76 -17.96
CA VAL A 36 4.96 17.85 -17.44
C VAL A 36 5.83 18.86 -16.71
N SER A 37 5.59 20.15 -16.95
CA SER A 37 6.28 21.24 -16.25
C SER A 37 6.18 21.06 -14.72
N GLY A 38 7.30 21.25 -14.01
CA GLY A 38 7.41 21.04 -12.56
C GLY A 38 7.83 19.63 -12.13
N THR A 39 7.68 18.62 -13.00
CA THR A 39 8.16 17.24 -12.74
C THR A 39 8.95 16.64 -13.90
N ALA A 40 9.31 17.44 -14.91
CA ALA A 40 10.00 16.98 -16.10
C ALA A 40 11.26 16.15 -15.76
N GLY A 41 11.34 14.94 -16.30
CA GLY A 41 12.43 13.98 -16.04
C GLY A 41 12.26 13.13 -14.78
N ALA A 42 11.23 13.34 -13.95
CA ALA A 42 10.94 12.49 -12.80
C ALA A 42 10.25 11.19 -13.21
N SER A 43 10.47 10.12 -12.45
CA SER A 43 9.70 8.88 -12.57
C SER A 43 8.24 9.11 -12.16
N ASN A 44 7.30 8.68 -12.99
CA ASN A 44 5.88 8.86 -12.81
C ASN A 44 5.12 7.59 -13.23
N THR A 45 4.09 7.21 -12.49
CA THR A 45 3.17 6.13 -12.87
C THR A 45 1.73 6.55 -12.60
N GLN A 46 0.81 6.11 -13.44
CA GLN A 46 -0.61 6.46 -13.29
C GLN A 46 -1.30 5.44 -12.38
N LEU A 47 -1.83 5.91 -11.25
CA LEU A 47 -2.49 5.06 -10.25
C LEU A 47 -3.99 4.84 -10.53
N GLY A 48 -4.57 5.60 -11.46
CA GLY A 48 -5.98 5.49 -11.87
C GLY A 48 -6.91 6.52 -11.19
N SER A 49 -8.21 6.37 -11.42
CA SER A 49 -9.24 7.22 -10.80
C SER A 49 -9.50 6.80 -9.35
N VAL A 50 -9.74 7.79 -8.50
CA VAL A 50 -10.00 7.62 -7.07
C VAL A 50 -11.30 8.33 -6.70
N GLU A 51 -11.99 7.84 -5.68
CA GLU A 51 -13.29 8.38 -5.26
C GLU A 51 -13.15 9.57 -4.32
N SER A 52 -12.21 9.49 -3.39
CA SER A 52 -11.88 10.56 -2.45
C SER A 52 -10.45 10.42 -1.96
N CYS A 53 -9.99 11.38 -1.18
CA CYS A 53 -8.68 11.37 -0.55
C CYS A 53 -8.80 11.97 0.86
N ALA A 54 -8.54 11.15 1.88
CA ALA A 54 -8.58 11.59 3.27
C ALA A 54 -7.15 11.74 3.80
N TYR A 55 -6.86 12.87 4.43
CA TYR A 55 -5.62 13.13 5.15
C TYR A 55 -5.83 12.80 6.63
N THR A 56 -5.07 11.85 7.13
CA THR A 56 -5.27 11.30 8.48
C THR A 56 -3.97 11.38 9.28
N ILE A 57 -4.06 11.94 10.48
CA ILE A 57 -2.98 11.94 11.47
C ILE A 57 -3.34 10.88 12.51
N ILE A 58 -2.53 9.83 12.57
CA ILE A 58 -2.69 8.70 13.48
C ILE A 58 -1.81 8.96 14.70
N PRO A 59 -2.34 8.84 15.94
CA PRO A 59 -1.55 9.07 17.14
C PRO A 59 -0.29 8.20 17.22
N PRO A 60 0.72 8.63 17.98
CA PRO A 60 1.84 7.77 18.37
C PRO A 60 1.38 6.48 19.04
N ASN A 61 2.18 5.42 18.91
CA ASN A 61 1.96 4.14 19.60
C ASN A 61 0.54 3.58 19.43
N PHE A 62 -0.05 3.76 18.24
CA PHE A 62 -1.44 3.40 17.96
C PHE A 62 -1.54 2.00 17.38
N ASP A 63 -2.44 1.18 17.90
CA ASP A 63 -2.80 -0.11 17.34
C ASP A 63 -4.16 0.02 16.65
N GLY A 64 -4.16 -0.05 15.31
CA GLY A 64 -5.39 -0.04 14.52
C GLY A 64 -6.22 -1.32 14.67
N GLY A 65 -5.69 -2.34 15.35
CA GLY A 65 -6.35 -3.60 15.57
C GLY A 65 -6.51 -4.43 14.30
N LEU A 66 -7.17 -5.57 14.43
CA LEU A 66 -7.52 -6.44 13.31
C LEU A 66 -8.76 -5.88 12.59
N HIS A 67 -8.65 -5.61 11.30
CA HIS A 67 -9.72 -5.01 10.50
C HIS A 67 -9.56 -5.30 8.99
N ASN A 68 -10.66 -5.26 8.26
CA ASN A 68 -10.64 -5.23 6.80
C ASN A 68 -10.44 -3.79 6.28
N ALA A 69 -9.95 -3.66 5.05
CA ALA A 69 -10.03 -2.39 4.34
C ALA A 69 -11.50 -1.94 4.21
N PRO A 70 -11.86 -0.69 4.56
CA PRO A 70 -13.23 -0.19 4.39
C PRO A 70 -13.64 -0.09 2.90
N ALA A 71 -12.66 0.05 2.02
CA ALA A 71 -12.78 -0.05 0.56
C ALA A 71 -11.44 -0.50 -0.01
N ALA A 72 -11.46 -1.03 -1.23
CA ALA A 72 -10.22 -1.22 -1.99
C ALA A 72 -9.60 0.17 -2.25
N GLN A 73 -8.39 0.38 -1.76
CA GLN A 73 -7.79 1.72 -1.67
C GLN A 73 -6.27 1.67 -1.79
N TYR A 74 -5.69 2.78 -2.20
CA TYR A 74 -4.30 3.05 -1.88
C TYR A 74 -4.19 3.64 -0.49
N VAL A 75 -3.09 3.34 0.19
CA VAL A 75 -2.67 4.05 1.39
C VAL A 75 -1.27 4.57 1.15
N SER A 76 -1.09 5.89 1.25
CA SER A 76 0.22 6.53 1.16
C SER A 76 0.60 7.05 2.54
N PHE A 77 1.58 6.42 3.18
CA PHE A 77 2.20 6.94 4.39
C PHE A 77 3.14 8.08 4.01
N LEU A 78 2.83 9.27 4.51
CA LEU A 78 3.62 10.49 4.27
C LEU A 78 4.74 10.63 5.30
N SER A 79 4.52 10.14 6.53
CA SER A 79 5.49 10.09 7.63
C SER A 79 5.12 9.01 8.63
N GLY A 80 6.06 8.63 9.50
CA GLY A 80 5.87 7.55 10.48
C GLY A 80 6.09 6.18 9.86
N SER A 81 5.58 5.13 10.50
CA SER A 81 5.72 3.75 10.02
C SER A 81 4.47 2.93 10.34
N ALA A 82 4.09 2.06 9.41
CA ALA A 82 3.00 1.11 9.58
C ALA A 82 3.54 -0.32 9.51
N HIS A 83 3.33 -1.08 10.59
CA HIS A 83 3.63 -2.51 10.66
C HIS A 83 2.36 -3.32 10.44
N ILE A 84 2.31 -4.06 9.34
CA ILE A 84 1.14 -4.79 8.88
C ILE A 84 1.40 -6.30 8.96
N THR A 85 0.43 -7.02 9.52
CA THR A 85 0.43 -8.49 9.61
C THR A 85 -0.93 -9.07 9.21
N VAL A 86 -0.97 -10.33 8.79
CA VAL A 86 -2.22 -11.02 8.43
C VAL A 86 -2.38 -12.32 9.24
N PRO A 87 -3.61 -12.68 9.68
CA PRO A 87 -3.84 -13.91 10.44
C PRO A 87 -3.46 -15.18 9.66
N GLY A 88 -2.69 -16.06 10.29
CA GLY A 88 -2.33 -17.36 9.72
C GLY A 88 -1.16 -17.35 8.73
N SER A 89 -0.47 -16.21 8.54
CA SER A 89 0.81 -16.12 7.83
C SER A 89 1.91 -15.60 8.75
N GLN A 90 3.17 -15.87 8.38
CA GLN A 90 4.34 -15.21 8.96
C GLN A 90 4.75 -13.97 8.13
N ASP A 91 4.08 -13.71 7.01
CA ASP A 91 4.33 -12.52 6.21
C ASP A 91 3.97 -11.27 7.00
N GLU A 92 4.87 -10.29 6.96
CA GLU A 92 4.69 -8.96 7.53
C GLU A 92 5.21 -7.91 6.54
N ALA A 93 4.65 -6.71 6.59
CA ALA A 93 5.16 -5.56 5.85
C ALA A 93 5.42 -4.41 6.81
N VAL A 94 6.60 -3.79 6.71
CA VAL A 94 6.90 -2.52 7.40
C VAL A 94 6.97 -1.44 6.34
N VAL A 95 6.07 -0.46 6.45
CA VAL A 95 5.90 0.60 5.46
C VAL A 95 6.21 1.93 6.12
N ASP A 96 7.43 2.42 5.89
CA ASP A 96 7.85 3.73 6.35
C ASP A 96 7.28 4.81 5.43
N GLY A 97 6.95 5.96 6.02
CA GLY A 97 6.46 7.10 5.27
C GLY A 97 7.51 7.68 4.33
N GLY A 98 7.05 8.27 3.22
CA GLY A 98 7.91 8.92 2.23
C GLY A 98 7.88 8.21 0.88
N ALA A 99 9.04 8.11 0.22
CA ALA A 99 9.12 7.69 -1.19
C ALA A 99 8.61 6.27 -1.46
N ASP A 100 8.77 5.36 -0.49
CA ASP A 100 8.31 3.98 -0.59
C ASP A 100 6.99 3.76 0.17
N GLY A 101 6.41 4.80 0.80
CA GLY A 101 5.26 4.66 1.71
C GLY A 101 3.92 4.33 1.06
N LEU A 102 3.89 3.94 -0.22
CA LEU A 102 2.66 3.64 -0.96
C LEU A 102 2.39 2.13 -1.00
N ILE A 103 1.19 1.75 -0.56
CA ILE A 103 0.65 0.39 -0.68
C ILE A 103 -0.75 0.39 -1.26
N ILE A 104 -1.21 -0.80 -1.67
CA ILE A 104 -2.60 -1.04 -2.06
C ILE A 104 -3.23 -2.05 -1.11
N VAL A 105 -4.44 -1.77 -0.65
CA VAL A 105 -5.16 -2.56 0.34
C VAL A 105 -6.52 -2.91 -0.26
N THR A 106 -6.76 -4.20 -0.47
CA THR A 106 -7.90 -4.74 -1.23
C THR A 106 -8.61 -5.89 -0.50
N ASP A 107 -8.22 -6.19 0.73
CA ASP A 107 -8.81 -7.22 1.57
C ASP A 107 -10.09 -6.75 2.27
N THR A 108 -11.05 -6.29 1.47
CA THR A 108 -12.36 -5.83 1.93
C THR A 108 -13.19 -6.99 2.53
N VAL A 109 -14.24 -6.64 3.27
CA VAL A 109 -15.06 -7.61 4.03
C VAL A 109 -15.75 -8.67 3.16
N ASP A 110 -15.98 -8.37 1.88
CA ASP A 110 -16.58 -9.30 0.92
C ASP A 110 -15.60 -10.40 0.44
N VAL A 111 -14.29 -10.19 0.59
CA VAL A 111 -13.25 -11.13 0.13
C VAL A 111 -12.38 -11.69 1.25
N SER A 112 -12.32 -11.04 2.42
CA SER A 112 -11.60 -11.51 3.61
C SER A 112 -12.46 -11.45 4.86
N LYS A 113 -12.47 -12.55 5.64
CA LYS A 113 -13.29 -12.66 6.85
C LYS A 113 -12.74 -11.93 8.06
N GLN A 114 -11.41 -11.76 8.12
CA GLN A 114 -10.72 -11.22 9.30
C GLN A 114 -9.96 -9.93 8.98
N GLY A 115 -9.54 -9.73 7.74
CA GLY A 115 -8.71 -8.59 7.38
C GLY A 115 -7.25 -8.74 7.81
N HIS A 116 -6.58 -7.61 8.02
CA HIS A 116 -5.19 -7.49 8.45
C HIS A 116 -5.12 -6.68 9.76
N ARG A 117 -3.97 -6.75 10.44
CA ARG A 117 -3.69 -5.88 11.59
C ARG A 117 -2.63 -4.87 11.23
N THR A 118 -2.86 -3.62 11.63
CA THR A 118 -1.92 -2.51 11.42
C THR A 118 -1.57 -1.87 12.74
N VAL A 119 -0.27 -1.80 13.04
CA VAL A 119 0.29 -1.13 14.21
C VAL A 119 1.17 0.03 13.77
N TYR A 120 1.09 1.15 14.47
CA TYR A 120 1.88 2.35 14.25
C TYR A 120 2.79 2.55 15.47
N PRO A 121 3.97 1.91 15.50
CA PRO A 121 4.73 1.71 16.73
C PRO A 121 5.59 2.90 17.15
N GLU A 122 5.64 3.96 16.34
CA GLU A 122 6.53 5.10 16.61
C GLU A 122 5.98 6.06 17.66
N ASP A 123 6.89 6.79 18.31
CA ASP A 123 6.57 7.86 19.26
C ASP A 123 6.10 9.16 18.58
N ASN A 124 6.25 9.26 17.26
CA ASN A 124 5.72 10.35 16.46
C ASN A 124 4.44 9.91 15.73
N PRO A 125 3.51 10.86 15.44
CA PRO A 125 2.32 10.54 14.66
C PRO A 125 2.66 9.99 13.28
N THR A 126 1.91 8.99 12.85
CA THR A 126 1.93 8.53 11.45
C THR A 126 0.94 9.34 10.64
N VAL A 127 1.36 9.85 9.48
CA VAL A 127 0.47 10.59 8.58
C VAL A 127 0.20 9.74 7.35
N ALA A 128 -1.07 9.56 7.01
CA ALA A 128 -1.48 8.76 5.87
C ALA A 128 -2.49 9.50 4.98
N LEU A 129 -2.39 9.25 3.67
CA LEU A 129 -3.49 9.46 2.73
C LEU A 129 -4.21 8.13 2.53
N GLN A 130 -5.52 8.10 2.80
CA GLN A 130 -6.38 6.98 2.47
C GLN A 130 -7.18 7.34 1.22
N ILE A 131 -7.00 6.54 0.17
CA ILE A 131 -7.39 6.92 -1.19
C ILE A 131 -8.23 5.79 -1.81
N PRO A 132 -9.54 5.73 -1.53
CA PRO A 132 -10.42 4.72 -2.10
C PRO A 132 -10.41 4.76 -3.64
N LEU A 133 -10.30 3.58 -4.25
CA LEU A 133 -10.34 3.43 -5.70
C LEU A 133 -11.75 3.71 -6.20
N GLU A 134 -11.87 4.41 -7.34
CA GLU A 134 -13.17 4.70 -7.92
C GLU A 134 -13.97 3.40 -8.16
N ARG A 135 -15.11 3.26 -7.45
CA ARG A 135 -15.97 2.06 -7.49
C ARG A 135 -15.24 0.75 -7.15
N GLY A 136 -14.19 0.83 -6.31
CA GLY A 136 -13.40 -0.33 -5.90
C GLY A 136 -12.63 -1.03 -7.04
N ARG A 137 -12.40 -0.34 -8.18
CA ARG A 137 -11.73 -0.93 -9.34
C ARG A 137 -10.24 -1.12 -9.09
N ILE A 138 -9.86 -2.33 -8.70
CA ILE A 138 -8.45 -2.73 -8.55
C ILE A 138 -7.71 -2.58 -9.90
N PRO A 139 -6.56 -1.89 -9.94
CA PRO A 139 -5.76 -1.78 -11.16
C PRO A 139 -5.33 -3.14 -11.71
N LYS A 140 -5.20 -3.23 -13.04
CA LYS A 140 -4.64 -4.44 -13.67
C LYS A 140 -3.21 -4.65 -13.19
N HIS A 141 -2.93 -5.87 -12.73
CA HIS A 141 -1.65 -6.24 -12.16
C HIS A 141 -1.34 -7.71 -12.42
N ILE A 142 -0.06 -8.07 -12.25
CA ILE A 142 0.36 -9.45 -12.01
C ILE A 142 0.88 -9.58 -10.59
N VAL A 143 0.72 -10.75 -9.99
CA VAL A 143 1.37 -11.09 -8.73
C VAL A 143 2.79 -11.56 -9.05
N LEU A 144 3.80 -10.88 -8.51
CA LEU A 144 5.20 -11.28 -8.69
C LEU A 144 5.58 -12.41 -7.74
N HIS A 145 5.18 -12.30 -6.47
CA HIS A 145 5.39 -13.32 -5.45
C HIS A 145 4.51 -13.08 -4.22
N SER A 146 4.43 -14.09 -3.34
CA SER A 146 3.87 -13.96 -1.99
C SER A 146 4.79 -13.14 -1.09
N GLY A 147 4.23 -12.51 -0.06
CA GLY A 147 4.94 -11.60 0.84
C GLY A 147 5.07 -10.17 0.29
N PRO A 148 5.58 -9.22 1.09
CA PRO A 148 5.71 -7.83 0.67
C PRO A 148 6.75 -7.66 -0.45
N CYS A 149 6.71 -6.54 -1.16
CA CYS A 149 7.82 -6.16 -2.03
C CYS A 149 9.09 -5.90 -1.21
N THR A 150 10.27 -6.07 -1.81
CA THR A 150 11.58 -5.98 -1.13
C THR A 150 11.77 -4.72 -0.29
N VAL A 151 11.19 -3.58 -0.70
CA VAL A 151 11.28 -2.32 0.04
C VAL A 151 10.58 -2.36 1.40
N HIS A 152 9.57 -3.21 1.59
CA HIS A 152 8.80 -3.38 2.82
C HIS A 152 9.06 -4.70 3.54
N ALA A 153 9.90 -5.55 2.95
CA ALA A 153 10.32 -6.79 3.58
C ALA A 153 11.17 -6.46 4.82
N LYS A 154 10.96 -7.21 5.91
CA LYS A 154 11.80 -7.08 7.10
C LYS A 154 13.26 -7.29 6.72
N ARG A 155 14.11 -6.30 6.94
CA ARG A 155 15.55 -6.43 6.69
C ARG A 155 16.13 -7.32 7.80
N CYS A 156 16.73 -8.44 7.42
CA CYS A 156 17.56 -9.26 8.31
C CYS A 156 18.91 -8.58 8.56
#